data_AF-A0AAU1V5M6-F1
#
_entry.id   AF-A0AAU1V5M6-F1
#
_cell.length_a   1.000
_cell.length_b   1.000
_cell.length_c   1.000
_cell.angle_alpha   90.00
_cell.angle_beta   90.00
_cell.angle_gamma   90.00
#
_symmetry.space_group_name_H-M   'P 1'
#
loop_
_entity.id
_entity.type
_entity.pdbx_description
1 polymer ?
#
loop_
_entity_poly.entity_id
_entity_poly.type
_entity_poly.pdbx_seq_one_letter_code
_entity_poly.pdbx_strand_id
1 'polypeptide(L)'
;MGRREKALPDAMPSAHRRFVEALREARVEAGYTLTQLSGLTPYSPAAVARGLSGQVFLSDELAAALISVLAEDGVSKRLLLDRLWRDAKEENLQLLEGRTKATATNPAETDLRAALNNLYKKAGSPPLRDLQKEGGPSRSTLHRVLQNPTAVPAQTVLLAADALSRYLPSSHRARYMEEITKELVHAAKTEKTVAVFGTSELKRYILPQDTDPIAHTEEIMNALPGMEQENRLFISYAHKDNELFDEAVAIFAKDVSNFYSAKTGNTLNYFFDRQSIGWGENWRAEIDHGLDNSMVFMPIITMQYFNRAACRDELNAFKSSAERLGVKELILPVVIAGARSIKADHEIPEVQIIEKLQYKDLESAFLAGPGTPEWRTALSALTDDLISIIARVEAEQEARRSSGQPLLPSDAAAEGEDADLLQGMSDLSTLSERVEEEIAEANSAVEEWVEAISEDMESFSNQKTPQQMQAVSLRMASKAKAPSIRLRDAGTALATTTAEADALMRFMIEQLARTDSPEAREMAKQLTESMQEDPPDLQSLLAQMSGVLSMLTVFEVMSSPLRASLKPARVGINKLQDAFRIVDSWSSLPKIN
;
A
#
# COMPACT_ATOMS: atom_id res chain seq x y z
N MET A 1 8.37 -28.62 -46.58
CA MET A 1 8.10 -29.63 -45.54
C MET A 1 8.79 -29.19 -44.25
N GLY A 2 8.01 -28.78 -43.24
CA GLY A 2 8.54 -28.28 -41.97
C GLY A 2 9.16 -29.39 -41.13
N ARG A 3 10.19 -29.05 -40.34
CA ARG A 3 10.88 -29.96 -39.42
C ARG A 3 9.84 -30.56 -38.44
N ARG A 4 9.77 -31.90 -38.36
CA ARG A 4 8.80 -32.62 -37.51
C ARG A 4 9.04 -32.27 -36.03
N GLU A 5 7.99 -31.93 -35.30
CA GLU A 5 8.10 -31.65 -33.86
C GLU A 5 8.57 -32.90 -33.11
N LYS A 6 9.50 -32.71 -32.17
CA LYS A 6 10.00 -33.80 -31.33
C LYS A 6 8.94 -34.18 -30.29
N ALA A 7 8.96 -35.44 -29.86
CA ALA A 7 8.17 -35.91 -28.74
C ALA A 7 8.49 -35.10 -27.48
N LEU A 8 7.48 -34.86 -26.64
CA LEU A 8 7.66 -34.15 -25.38
C LEU A 8 8.48 -35.01 -24.39
N PRO A 9 9.34 -34.41 -23.55
CA PRO A 9 10.17 -35.16 -22.60
C PRO A 9 9.32 -35.92 -21.58
N ASP A 10 9.69 -37.17 -21.24
CA ASP A 10 8.91 -37.99 -20.30
C ASP A 10 8.83 -37.40 -18.88
N ALA A 11 9.90 -36.78 -18.41
CA ALA A 11 10.00 -36.16 -17.07
C ALA A 11 9.42 -34.73 -16.97
N MET A 12 8.59 -34.31 -17.93
CA MET A 12 7.97 -32.98 -17.96
C MET A 12 6.85 -32.87 -16.92
N PRO A 13 6.75 -31.74 -16.16
CA PRO A 13 5.65 -31.49 -15.22
C PRO A 13 4.29 -31.59 -15.91
N SER A 14 3.29 -32.08 -15.19
CA SER A 14 2.02 -32.54 -15.76
C SER A 14 1.15 -31.40 -16.28
N ALA A 15 1.10 -30.27 -15.58
CA ALA A 15 0.37 -29.08 -15.99
C ALA A 15 1.10 -28.36 -17.12
N HIS A 16 2.44 -28.27 -17.05
CA HIS A 16 3.23 -27.70 -18.15
C HIS A 16 3.09 -28.51 -19.45
N ARG A 17 3.07 -29.86 -19.35
CA ARG A 17 2.83 -30.74 -20.50
C ARG A 17 1.49 -30.44 -21.17
N ARG A 18 0.41 -30.40 -20.38
CA ARG A 18 -0.95 -30.11 -20.88
C ARG A 18 -1.03 -28.76 -21.58
N PHE A 19 -0.35 -27.74 -21.06
CA PHE A 19 -0.28 -26.43 -21.70
C PHE A 19 0.44 -26.48 -23.05
N VAL A 20 1.62 -27.12 -23.13
CA VAL A 20 2.37 -27.22 -24.39
C VAL A 20 1.66 -28.08 -25.43
N GLU A 21 0.96 -29.14 -25.01
CA GLU A 21 0.11 -29.95 -25.89
C GLU A 21 -1.03 -29.11 -26.47
N ALA A 22 -1.74 -28.33 -25.65
CA ALA A 22 -2.80 -27.45 -26.10
C ALA A 22 -2.29 -26.35 -27.06
N LEU A 23 -1.10 -25.79 -26.83
CA LEU A 23 -0.49 -24.83 -27.77
C LEU A 23 -0.12 -25.49 -29.11
N ARG A 24 0.42 -26.72 -29.09
CA ARG A 24 0.73 -27.46 -30.32
C ARG A 24 -0.53 -27.80 -31.10
N GLU A 25 -1.59 -28.23 -30.42
CA GLU A 25 -2.89 -28.52 -31.01
C GLU A 25 -3.50 -27.26 -31.63
N ALA A 26 -3.57 -26.15 -30.89
CA ALA A 26 -4.07 -24.88 -31.40
C ALA A 26 -3.27 -24.38 -32.61
N ARG A 27 -1.95 -24.59 -32.64
CA ARG A 27 -1.10 -24.27 -33.80
C ARG A 27 -1.42 -25.14 -35.01
N VAL A 28 -1.65 -26.44 -34.81
CA VAL A 28 -1.99 -27.37 -35.90
C VAL A 28 -3.38 -27.06 -36.45
N GLU A 29 -4.35 -26.78 -35.59
CA GLU A 29 -5.69 -26.34 -35.98
C GLU A 29 -5.65 -25.05 -36.81
N ALA A 30 -4.85 -24.06 -36.38
CA ALA A 30 -4.68 -22.80 -37.08
C ALA A 30 -3.80 -22.94 -38.36
N GLY A 31 -3.26 -24.12 -38.64
CA GLY A 31 -2.46 -24.38 -39.85
C GLY A 31 -1.10 -23.68 -39.89
N TYR A 32 -0.63 -23.09 -38.79
CA TYR A 32 0.61 -22.31 -38.78
C TYR A 32 1.86 -23.21 -38.73
N THR A 33 2.80 -23.02 -39.65
CA THR A 33 4.16 -23.54 -39.47
C THR A 33 4.90 -22.75 -38.38
N LEU A 34 5.96 -23.31 -37.79
CA LEU A 34 6.78 -22.62 -36.79
C LEU A 34 7.37 -21.29 -37.32
N THR A 35 7.68 -21.23 -38.61
CA THR A 35 8.17 -20.02 -39.28
C THR A 35 7.07 -18.97 -39.43
N GLN A 36 5.86 -19.38 -39.78
CA GLN A 36 4.71 -18.47 -39.87
C GLN A 36 4.28 -17.96 -38.49
N LEU A 37 4.24 -18.83 -37.48
CA LEU A 37 3.93 -18.47 -36.10
C LEU A 37 4.98 -17.49 -35.53
N SER A 38 6.24 -17.67 -35.90
CA SER A 38 7.30 -16.71 -35.58
C SER A 38 7.13 -15.36 -36.29
N GLY A 39 6.59 -15.32 -37.50
CA GLY A 39 6.28 -14.06 -38.19
C GLY A 39 5.13 -13.27 -37.56
N LEU A 40 4.28 -13.95 -36.78
CA LEU A 40 3.13 -13.35 -36.08
C LEU A 40 3.44 -13.02 -34.61
N THR A 41 4.66 -13.28 -34.14
CA THR A 41 5.10 -13.00 -32.77
C THR A 41 6.42 -12.24 -32.80
N PRO A 42 6.81 -11.50 -31.74
CA PRO A 42 8.12 -10.84 -31.70
C PRO A 42 9.29 -11.82 -31.51
N TYR A 43 9.07 -13.13 -31.62
CA TYR A 43 10.02 -14.18 -31.28
C TYR A 43 10.53 -14.93 -32.50
N SER A 44 11.84 -15.22 -32.53
CA SER A 44 12.46 -16.00 -33.60
C SER A 44 11.89 -17.42 -33.73
N PRO A 45 12.01 -18.08 -34.90
CA PRO A 45 11.51 -19.45 -35.09
C PRO A 45 12.16 -20.45 -34.13
N ALA A 46 13.40 -20.19 -33.72
CA ALA A 46 14.11 -21.00 -32.73
C ALA A 46 13.62 -20.78 -31.30
N ALA A 47 13.08 -19.60 -30.96
CA ALA A 47 12.47 -19.33 -29.66
C ALA A 47 11.08 -19.97 -29.58
N VAL A 48 10.25 -19.81 -30.62
CA VAL A 48 8.94 -20.47 -30.74
C VAL A 48 9.08 -22.00 -30.71
N ALA A 49 10.02 -22.55 -31.48
CA ALA A 49 10.29 -24.00 -31.47
C ALA A 49 10.80 -24.50 -30.11
N ARG A 50 11.55 -23.69 -29.36
CA ARG A 50 12.03 -24.05 -28.02
C ARG A 50 10.89 -24.03 -26.99
N GLY A 51 10.03 -23.00 -27.02
CA GLY A 51 8.85 -22.93 -26.17
C GLY A 51 7.90 -24.11 -26.40
N LEU A 52 7.61 -24.40 -27.66
CA LEU A 52 6.78 -25.56 -28.00
C LEU A 52 7.49 -26.90 -27.80
N SER A 53 8.79 -26.96 -27.51
CA SER A 53 9.51 -28.23 -27.33
C SER A 53 9.22 -28.90 -25.98
N GLY A 54 8.71 -28.15 -24.98
CA GLY A 54 8.50 -28.63 -23.61
C GLY A 54 9.78 -28.90 -22.82
N GLN A 55 10.96 -28.75 -23.43
CA GLN A 55 12.26 -28.92 -22.74
C GLN A 55 12.62 -27.74 -21.83
N VAL A 56 12.01 -26.58 -22.09
CA VAL A 56 12.23 -25.34 -21.34
C VAL A 56 10.87 -24.80 -20.95
N PHE A 57 10.73 -24.32 -19.71
CA PHE A 57 9.53 -23.63 -19.27
C PHE A 57 9.39 -22.30 -20.02
N LEU A 58 8.20 -22.01 -20.57
CA LEU A 58 7.99 -20.79 -21.35
C LEU A 58 8.10 -19.54 -20.45
N SER A 59 8.49 -18.40 -21.03
CA SER A 59 8.35 -17.11 -20.34
C SER A 59 6.91 -16.61 -20.44
N ASP A 60 6.52 -15.72 -19.54
CA ASP A 60 5.17 -15.12 -19.55
C ASP A 60 4.89 -14.37 -20.85
N GLU A 61 5.87 -13.65 -21.36
CA GLU A 61 5.75 -12.85 -22.58
C GLU A 61 5.67 -13.74 -23.83
N LEU A 62 6.36 -14.88 -23.85
CA LEU A 62 6.27 -15.84 -24.95
C LEU A 62 4.95 -16.61 -24.90
N ALA A 63 4.50 -17.01 -23.72
CA ALA A 63 3.21 -17.67 -23.54
C ALA A 63 2.06 -16.73 -23.96
N ALA A 64 2.06 -15.47 -23.48
CA ALA A 64 1.05 -14.48 -23.85
C ALA A 64 1.02 -14.19 -25.36
N ALA A 65 2.19 -14.05 -26.01
CA ALA A 65 2.27 -13.85 -27.44
C ALA A 65 1.72 -15.05 -28.24
N LEU A 66 2.03 -16.28 -27.82
CA LEU A 66 1.51 -17.49 -28.45
C LEU A 66 0.00 -17.65 -28.25
N ILE A 67 -0.50 -17.38 -27.04
CA ILE A 67 -1.94 -17.43 -26.75
C ILE A 67 -2.70 -16.39 -27.56
N SER A 68 -2.18 -15.16 -27.66
CA SER A 68 -2.82 -14.09 -28.42
C SER A 68 -2.98 -14.45 -29.90
N VAL A 69 -1.99 -15.11 -30.51
CA VAL A 69 -2.01 -15.47 -31.94
C VAL A 69 -2.81 -16.76 -32.18
N LEU A 70 -2.72 -17.74 -31.28
CA LEU A 70 -3.34 -19.05 -31.47
C LEU A 70 -4.81 -19.12 -31.01
N ALA A 71 -5.28 -18.10 -30.28
CA ALA A 71 -6.66 -17.99 -29.83
C ALA A 71 -7.39 -16.72 -30.32
N GLU A 72 -6.88 -16.10 -31.39
CA GLU A 72 -7.46 -14.91 -32.01
C GLU A 72 -8.94 -15.13 -32.40
N ASP A 73 -9.27 -16.33 -32.88
CA ASP A 73 -10.60 -16.66 -33.42
C ASP A 73 -11.63 -17.13 -32.36
N GLY A 74 -11.31 -17.13 -31.07
CA GLY A 74 -12.25 -17.69 -30.08
C GLY A 74 -11.96 -17.43 -28.60
N VAL A 75 -12.88 -16.72 -27.95
CA VAL A 75 -12.87 -16.40 -26.50
C VAL A 75 -12.73 -17.65 -25.62
N SER A 76 -13.43 -18.75 -25.95
CA SER A 76 -13.35 -19.99 -25.18
C SER A 76 -11.96 -20.66 -25.26
N LYS A 77 -11.29 -20.57 -26.42
CA LYS A 77 -9.94 -21.11 -26.61
C LYS A 77 -8.91 -20.30 -25.82
N ARG A 78 -9.06 -18.96 -25.82
CA ARG A 78 -8.21 -18.05 -25.04
C ARG A 78 -8.33 -18.33 -23.53
N LEU A 79 -9.55 -18.42 -23.02
CA LEU A 79 -9.80 -18.74 -21.60
C LEU A 79 -9.23 -20.10 -21.17
N LEU A 80 -9.27 -21.10 -22.06
CA LEU A 80 -8.67 -22.42 -21.80
C LEU A 80 -7.15 -22.34 -21.72
N LEU A 81 -6.50 -21.70 -22.69
CA LEU A 81 -5.04 -21.56 -22.72
C LEU A 81 -4.53 -20.71 -21.55
N ASP A 82 -5.22 -19.62 -21.20
CA ASP A 82 -4.88 -18.78 -20.04
C ASP A 82 -5.01 -19.54 -18.71
N ARG A 83 -5.99 -20.46 -18.60
CA ARG A 83 -6.14 -21.33 -17.42
C ARG A 83 -5.01 -22.35 -17.35
N LEU A 84 -4.74 -23.07 -18.44
CA LEU A 84 -3.65 -24.05 -18.49
C LEU A 84 -2.28 -23.42 -18.24
N TRP A 85 -2.09 -22.16 -18.65
CA TRP A 85 -0.87 -21.41 -18.35
C TRP A 85 -0.73 -21.11 -16.85
N ARG A 86 -1.81 -20.69 -16.19
CA ARG A 86 -1.82 -20.48 -14.74
C ARG A 86 -1.48 -21.74 -13.96
N ASP A 87 -2.11 -22.87 -14.31
CA ASP A 87 -1.85 -24.17 -13.68
C ASP A 87 -0.38 -24.60 -13.85
N ALA A 88 0.20 -24.37 -15.04
CA ALA A 88 1.61 -24.67 -15.31
C ALA A 88 2.57 -23.79 -14.50
N LYS A 89 2.24 -22.52 -14.27
CA LYS A 89 3.05 -21.62 -13.43
C LYS A 89 3.05 -22.05 -11.97
N GLU A 90 1.90 -22.47 -11.46
CA GLU A 90 1.75 -22.91 -10.07
C GLU A 90 2.55 -24.20 -9.80
N GLU A 91 2.45 -25.21 -10.67
CA GLU A 91 3.23 -26.45 -10.56
C GLU A 91 4.75 -26.19 -10.65
N ASN A 92 5.16 -25.27 -11.53
CA ASN A 92 6.57 -24.91 -11.66
C ASN A 92 7.11 -24.17 -10.43
N LEU A 93 6.30 -23.32 -9.78
CA LEU A 93 6.67 -22.64 -8.54
C LEU A 93 6.90 -23.64 -7.40
N GLN A 94 5.98 -24.60 -7.23
CA GLN A 94 6.09 -25.65 -6.21
C GLN A 94 7.34 -26.53 -6.42
N LEU A 95 7.70 -26.85 -7.67
CA LEU A 95 8.91 -27.63 -7.99
C LEU A 95 10.20 -26.86 -7.71
N LEU A 96 10.19 -25.53 -7.86
CA LEU A 96 11.34 -24.67 -7.55
C LEU A 96 11.55 -24.57 -6.04
N GLU A 97 10.48 -24.43 -5.26
CA GLU A 97 10.51 -24.43 -3.80
C GLU A 97 10.93 -25.78 -3.19
N GLY A 98 10.63 -26.89 -3.87
CA GLY A 98 11.08 -28.22 -3.48
C GLY A 98 12.59 -28.47 -3.72
N ARG A 99 13.17 -27.85 -4.75
CA ARG A 99 14.59 -28.04 -5.11
C ARG A 99 15.56 -27.21 -4.27
N THR A 100 15.13 -26.04 -3.78
CA THR A 100 15.94 -25.20 -2.87
C THR A 100 16.22 -25.87 -1.53
N LYS A 101 15.38 -26.83 -1.08
CA LYS A 101 15.59 -27.58 0.16
C LYS A 101 16.63 -28.72 0.09
N ALA A 102 17.06 -29.16 -1.10
CA ALA A 102 17.79 -30.44 -1.26
C ALA A 102 19.32 -30.33 -1.48
N THR A 103 19.88 -29.14 -1.75
CA THR A 103 21.32 -28.96 -2.00
C THR A 103 21.87 -27.83 -1.13
N ALA A 104 22.12 -28.11 0.15
CA ALA A 104 22.71 -27.16 1.08
C ALA A 104 24.20 -27.49 1.34
N THR A 105 25.09 -26.67 0.78
CA THR A 105 26.47 -26.46 1.27
C THR A 105 26.73 -24.96 1.29
N ASN A 106 26.95 -24.43 2.49
CA ASN A 106 27.18 -23.03 2.88
C ASN A 106 26.04 -22.03 2.57
N PRO A 107 25.21 -21.62 3.55
CA PRO A 107 23.96 -20.89 3.32
C PRO A 107 24.12 -19.57 2.52
N ALA A 108 25.05 -18.70 2.92
CA ALA A 108 25.15 -17.34 2.36
C ALA A 108 25.67 -17.28 0.91
N GLU A 109 26.62 -18.15 0.53
CA GLU A 109 27.10 -18.25 -0.86
C GLU A 109 26.02 -18.87 -1.77
N THR A 110 25.20 -19.75 -1.18
CA THR A 110 24.09 -20.41 -1.89
C THR A 110 22.97 -19.41 -2.18
N ASP A 111 22.65 -18.52 -1.25
CA ASP A 111 21.52 -17.59 -1.37
C ASP A 111 21.78 -16.48 -2.40
N LEU A 112 22.95 -15.82 -2.38
CA LEU A 112 23.29 -14.80 -3.38
C LEU A 112 23.44 -15.38 -4.80
N ARG A 113 24.09 -16.53 -4.92
CA ARG A 113 24.23 -17.22 -6.21
C ARG A 113 22.88 -17.71 -6.73
N ALA A 114 22.01 -18.20 -5.86
CA ALA A 114 20.65 -18.59 -6.22
C ALA A 114 19.84 -17.38 -6.68
N ALA A 115 19.90 -16.25 -5.95
CA ALA A 115 19.21 -15.02 -6.31
C ALA A 115 19.66 -14.48 -7.68
N LEU A 116 20.97 -14.42 -7.95
CA LEU A 116 21.51 -14.00 -9.25
C LEU A 116 21.12 -14.95 -10.40
N ASN A 117 21.18 -16.25 -10.18
CA ASN A 117 20.76 -17.22 -11.20
C ASN A 117 19.25 -17.21 -11.42
N ASN A 118 18.45 -16.91 -10.40
CA ASN A 118 17.01 -16.71 -10.51
C ASN A 118 16.70 -15.44 -11.32
N LEU A 119 17.36 -14.33 -11.00
CA LEU A 119 17.28 -13.08 -11.77
C LEU A 119 17.69 -13.30 -13.24
N TYR A 120 18.79 -14.02 -13.49
CA TYR A 120 19.24 -14.36 -14.83
C TYR A 120 18.19 -15.17 -15.62
N LYS A 121 17.54 -16.14 -14.97
CA LYS A 121 16.46 -16.93 -15.59
C LYS A 121 15.22 -16.08 -15.87
N LYS A 122 14.81 -15.25 -14.92
CA LYS A 122 13.65 -14.35 -15.04
C LYS A 122 13.84 -13.29 -16.12
N ALA A 123 15.07 -12.81 -16.31
CA ALA A 123 15.47 -11.94 -17.41
C ALA A 123 15.43 -12.63 -18.79
N GLY A 124 14.99 -13.90 -18.89
CA GLY A 124 14.94 -14.66 -20.13
C GLY A 124 16.27 -15.33 -20.52
N SER A 125 17.23 -15.41 -19.60
CA SER A 125 18.59 -15.93 -19.83
C SER A 125 19.28 -15.29 -21.05
N PRO A 126 19.37 -13.95 -21.09
CA PRO A 126 19.90 -13.23 -22.25
C PRO A 126 21.37 -13.61 -22.48
N PRO A 127 21.85 -13.69 -23.74
CA PRO A 127 23.25 -14.01 -24.00
C PRO A 127 24.18 -13.02 -23.29
N LEU A 128 25.23 -13.51 -22.64
CA LEU A 128 26.18 -12.65 -21.91
C LEU A 128 26.83 -11.55 -22.77
N ARG A 129 26.82 -11.71 -24.10
CA ARG A 129 27.31 -10.70 -25.05
C ARG A 129 26.38 -9.49 -25.13
N ASP A 130 25.08 -9.69 -24.95
CA ASP A 130 24.08 -8.63 -25.08
C ASP A 130 24.00 -7.83 -23.77
N LEU A 131 24.14 -8.49 -22.62
CA LEU A 131 24.33 -7.83 -21.31
C LEU A 131 25.56 -6.90 -21.28
N GLN A 132 26.67 -7.31 -21.90
CA GLN A 132 27.85 -6.46 -22.00
C GLN A 132 27.60 -5.21 -22.86
N LYS A 133 26.81 -5.32 -23.94
CA LYS A 133 26.51 -4.18 -24.82
C LYS A 133 25.64 -3.13 -24.16
N GLU A 134 24.83 -3.53 -23.19
CA GLU A 134 23.92 -2.64 -22.47
C GLU A 134 24.54 -2.02 -21.22
N GLY A 135 25.88 -1.98 -21.15
CA GLY A 135 26.62 -1.37 -20.04
C GLY A 135 26.94 -2.33 -18.89
N GLY A 136 26.69 -3.63 -19.05
CA GLY A 136 27.11 -4.67 -18.10
C GLY A 136 28.61 -5.02 -18.18
N PRO A 137 29.13 -5.77 -17.19
CA PRO A 137 30.54 -6.19 -17.15
C PRO A 137 30.97 -7.05 -18.35
N SER A 138 32.28 -7.27 -18.50
CA SER A 138 32.82 -8.14 -19.56
C SER A 138 32.25 -9.57 -19.48
N ARG A 139 32.18 -10.29 -20.61
CA ARG A 139 31.62 -11.66 -20.66
C ARG A 139 32.27 -12.64 -19.69
N SER A 140 33.59 -12.58 -19.52
CA SER A 140 34.32 -13.43 -18.55
C SER A 140 33.98 -13.05 -17.12
N THR A 141 33.78 -11.76 -16.85
CA THR A 141 33.34 -11.23 -15.56
C THR A 141 31.89 -11.64 -15.25
N LEU A 142 30.96 -11.50 -16.19
CA LEU A 142 29.56 -11.93 -16.06
C LEU A 142 29.45 -13.44 -15.80
N HIS A 143 30.25 -14.25 -16.50
CA HIS A 143 30.31 -15.69 -16.25
C HIS A 143 30.81 -16.00 -14.83
N ARG A 144 31.80 -15.24 -14.34
CA ARG A 144 32.30 -15.39 -12.97
C ARG A 144 31.28 -14.96 -11.91
N VAL A 145 30.54 -13.88 -12.14
CA VAL A 145 29.44 -13.41 -11.25
C VAL A 145 28.37 -14.49 -11.07
N LEU A 146 27.94 -15.16 -12.16
CA LEU A 146 26.89 -16.18 -12.08
C LEU A 146 27.37 -17.51 -11.46
N GLN A 147 28.68 -17.77 -11.48
CA GLN A 147 29.28 -19.02 -11.00
C GLN A 147 29.82 -18.93 -9.56
N ASN A 148 30.43 -17.81 -9.19
CA ASN A 148 30.97 -17.57 -7.86
C ASN A 148 30.91 -16.05 -7.56
N PRO A 149 29.74 -15.54 -7.12
CA PRO A 149 29.53 -14.11 -6.92
C PRO A 149 30.29 -13.51 -5.72
N THR A 150 30.59 -14.30 -4.68
CA THR A 150 31.29 -13.83 -3.48
C THR A 150 32.78 -13.54 -3.75
N ALA A 151 33.37 -14.22 -4.73
CA ALA A 151 34.74 -13.96 -5.21
C ALA A 151 34.86 -12.78 -6.18
N VAL A 152 33.80 -12.00 -6.41
CA VAL A 152 33.75 -10.87 -7.35
C VAL A 152 33.37 -9.59 -6.61
N PRO A 153 33.94 -8.41 -6.97
CA PRO A 153 33.60 -7.15 -6.30
C PRO A 153 32.08 -6.87 -6.33
N ALA A 154 31.52 -6.44 -5.21
CA ALA A 154 30.07 -6.21 -5.06
C ALA A 154 29.50 -5.26 -6.12
N GLN A 155 30.23 -4.21 -6.48
CA GLN A 155 29.85 -3.28 -7.55
C GLN A 155 29.70 -3.99 -8.90
N THR A 156 30.56 -4.96 -9.18
CA THR A 156 30.49 -5.75 -10.42
C THR A 156 29.30 -6.71 -10.42
N VAL A 157 28.94 -7.23 -9.24
CA VAL A 157 27.72 -8.03 -9.06
C VAL A 157 26.47 -7.18 -9.26
N LEU A 158 26.43 -5.97 -8.68
CA LEU A 158 25.33 -5.02 -8.85
C LEU A 158 25.19 -4.52 -10.29
N LEU A 159 26.30 -4.23 -10.98
CA LEU A 159 26.28 -3.88 -12.41
C LEU A 159 25.74 -5.02 -13.28
N ALA A 160 26.07 -6.27 -12.94
CA ALA A 160 25.53 -7.44 -13.63
C ALA A 160 24.02 -7.61 -13.34
N ALA A 161 23.59 -7.41 -12.08
CA ALA A 161 22.20 -7.48 -11.68
C ALA A 161 21.36 -6.36 -12.30
N ASP A 162 21.87 -5.13 -12.36
CA ASP A 162 21.21 -4.00 -13.00
C ASP A 162 21.03 -4.25 -14.51
N ALA A 163 22.09 -4.67 -15.20
CA ALA A 163 22.00 -5.05 -16.61
C ALA A 163 20.97 -6.16 -16.85
N LEU A 164 20.85 -7.14 -15.95
CA LEU A 164 19.82 -8.17 -16.01
C LEU A 164 18.42 -7.63 -15.71
N SER A 165 18.29 -6.70 -14.77
CA SER A 165 17.00 -6.10 -14.40
C SER A 165 16.37 -5.31 -15.54
N ARG A 166 17.18 -4.81 -16.49
CA ARG A 166 16.67 -4.09 -17.67
C ARG A 166 15.85 -4.96 -18.62
N TYR A 167 16.05 -6.28 -18.58
CA TYR A 167 15.23 -7.25 -19.29
C TYR A 167 13.93 -7.60 -18.56
N LEU A 168 13.73 -7.06 -17.35
CA LEU A 168 12.50 -7.21 -16.59
C LEU A 168 11.59 -5.99 -16.73
N PRO A 169 10.27 -6.18 -16.55
CA PRO A 169 9.31 -5.08 -16.42
C PRO A 169 9.75 -4.09 -15.33
N SER A 170 9.61 -2.79 -15.60
CA SER A 170 10.04 -1.69 -14.72
C SER A 170 9.47 -1.79 -13.30
N SER A 171 8.24 -2.31 -13.15
CA SER A 171 7.56 -2.56 -11.87
C SER A 171 8.28 -3.56 -10.96
N HIS A 172 9.14 -4.42 -11.51
CA HIS A 172 9.82 -5.46 -10.75
C HIS A 172 11.30 -5.16 -10.47
N ARG A 173 11.89 -4.16 -11.14
CA ARG A 173 13.34 -3.89 -11.07
C ARG A 173 13.80 -3.53 -9.67
N ALA A 174 13.08 -2.65 -8.98
CA ALA A 174 13.42 -2.21 -7.63
C ALA A 174 13.44 -3.39 -6.65
N ARG A 175 12.42 -4.25 -6.69
CA ARG A 175 12.31 -5.43 -5.82
C ARG A 175 13.46 -6.42 -6.01
N TYR A 176 13.87 -6.70 -7.24
CA TYR A 176 14.97 -7.63 -7.50
C TYR A 176 16.33 -7.03 -7.15
N MET A 177 16.53 -5.74 -7.37
CA MET A 177 17.74 -5.06 -6.95
C MET A 177 17.85 -5.02 -5.42
N GLU A 178 16.73 -4.84 -4.72
CA GLU A 178 16.67 -4.92 -3.25
C GLU A 178 17.02 -6.32 -2.74
N GLU A 179 16.49 -7.38 -3.36
CA GLU A 179 16.78 -8.78 -3.03
C GLU A 179 18.28 -9.10 -3.22
N ILE A 180 18.86 -8.75 -4.38
CA ILE A 180 20.30 -8.95 -4.64
C ILE A 180 21.17 -8.15 -3.67
N THR A 181 20.76 -6.93 -3.33
CA THR A 181 21.50 -6.07 -2.40
C THR A 181 21.44 -6.60 -0.96
N LYS A 182 20.28 -7.11 -0.52
CA LYS A 182 20.13 -7.78 0.78
C LYS A 182 21.02 -9.00 0.88
N GLU A 183 21.05 -9.85 -0.15
CA GLU A 183 21.90 -11.04 -0.18
C GLU A 183 23.40 -10.69 -0.25
N LEU A 184 23.78 -9.64 -0.98
CA LEU A 184 25.15 -9.12 -0.99
C LEU A 184 25.59 -8.62 0.39
N VAL A 185 24.73 -7.88 1.10
CA VAL A 185 25.00 -7.40 2.46
C VAL A 185 25.09 -8.56 3.45
N HIS A 186 24.26 -9.59 3.28
CA HIS A 186 24.32 -10.80 4.09
C HIS A 186 25.64 -11.56 3.86
N ALA A 187 26.02 -11.82 2.60
CA ALA A 187 27.27 -12.48 2.23
C ALA A 187 28.52 -11.72 2.73
N ALA A 188 28.51 -10.38 2.67
CA ALA A 188 29.59 -9.54 3.16
C ALA A 188 29.76 -9.58 4.69
N LYS A 189 28.70 -9.88 5.45
CA LYS A 189 28.77 -10.06 6.92
C LYS A 189 29.33 -11.44 7.31
N THR A 190 29.16 -12.45 6.45
CA THR A 190 29.54 -13.84 6.74
C THR A 190 30.95 -14.22 6.27
N GLU A 191 31.52 -13.52 5.29
CA GLU A 191 32.88 -13.79 4.80
C GLU A 191 33.86 -12.66 5.16
N LYS A 192 35.02 -13.04 5.69
CA LYS A 192 36.18 -12.16 5.93
C LYS A 192 36.88 -11.70 4.64
N THR A 193 36.18 -11.73 3.51
CA THR A 193 36.79 -11.56 2.17
C THR A 193 35.88 -10.83 1.19
N VAL A 194 35.22 -9.76 1.63
CA VAL A 194 34.89 -8.66 0.71
C VAL A 194 35.68 -7.45 1.17
N ALA A 195 36.88 -7.32 0.62
CA ALA A 195 37.74 -6.18 0.87
C ALA A 195 37.06 -4.90 0.37
N VAL A 196 36.77 -4.02 1.35
CA VAL A 196 36.53 -2.57 1.24
C VAL A 196 35.24 -2.20 0.50
N PHE A 197 34.19 -1.81 1.22
CA PHE A 197 33.56 -0.47 1.19
C PHE A 197 32.39 -0.40 2.19
N GLY A 198 32.22 0.76 2.83
CA GLY A 198 31.23 1.00 3.88
C GLY A 198 29.79 1.03 3.36
N THR A 199 28.84 0.68 4.24
CA THR A 199 27.38 0.61 4.01
C THR A 199 26.75 1.88 3.41
N SER A 200 27.45 3.01 3.45
CA SER A 200 27.08 4.30 2.86
C SER A 200 27.09 4.29 1.32
N GLU A 201 27.99 3.56 0.67
CA GLU A 201 28.08 3.55 -0.80
C GLU A 201 27.04 2.65 -1.46
N LEU A 202 26.58 1.60 -0.77
CA LEU A 202 25.49 0.74 -1.24
C LEU A 202 24.14 1.47 -1.31
N LYS A 203 23.95 2.54 -0.52
CA LYS A 203 22.75 3.40 -0.60
C LYS A 203 22.71 4.23 -1.89
N ARG A 204 23.85 4.47 -2.55
CA ARG A 204 23.95 5.32 -3.75
C ARG A 204 23.47 4.62 -5.02
N TYR A 205 23.41 3.29 -5.03
CA TYR A 205 22.89 2.48 -6.16
C TYR A 205 21.36 2.34 -6.19
N ILE A 206 20.64 2.90 -5.19
CA ILE A 206 19.17 2.84 -5.07
C ILE A 206 18.48 3.99 -5.83
N LEU A 207 19.23 4.98 -6.33
CA LEU A 207 18.69 6.13 -7.07
C LEU A 207 19.05 6.04 -8.57
N PRO A 208 18.14 6.45 -9.49
CA PRO A 208 18.51 6.68 -10.88
C PRO A 208 19.66 7.69 -10.93
N GLN A 209 20.69 7.38 -11.69
CA GLN A 209 21.79 8.29 -11.98
C GLN A 209 21.27 9.42 -12.89
N ASP A 210 20.99 10.58 -12.32
CA ASP A 210 21.21 11.85 -13.01
C ASP A 210 22.27 12.64 -12.22
N THR A 211 23.42 12.76 -12.86
CA THR A 211 24.61 13.61 -12.64
C THR A 211 24.79 14.34 -11.30
N ASP A 212 25.92 14.07 -10.63
CA ASP A 212 26.51 14.88 -9.54
C ASP A 212 26.51 16.39 -9.84
N PRO A 213 26.09 17.23 -8.87
CA PRO A 213 26.63 18.57 -8.74
C PRO A 213 26.83 18.93 -7.26
N ILE A 214 27.75 18.25 -6.55
CA ILE A 214 28.20 18.73 -5.22
C ILE A 214 29.66 19.17 -5.34
N ALA A 215 29.84 20.30 -6.02
CA ALA A 215 31.02 21.17 -5.87
C ALA A 215 30.71 22.65 -6.13
N HIS A 216 29.46 23.04 -6.43
CA HIS A 216 29.09 24.42 -6.76
C HIS A 216 27.86 24.96 -6.00
N THR A 217 27.40 24.26 -4.96
CA THR A 217 26.16 24.62 -4.25
C THR A 217 26.30 25.86 -3.34
N GLU A 218 27.48 26.15 -2.80
CA GLU A 218 27.68 27.32 -1.92
C GLU A 218 27.68 28.67 -2.66
N GLU A 219 28.07 28.71 -3.94
CA GLU A 219 28.05 29.95 -4.74
C GLU A 219 26.67 30.22 -5.39
N ILE A 220 25.86 29.17 -5.63
CA ILE A 220 24.53 29.32 -6.24
C ILE A 220 23.47 29.65 -5.19
N MET A 221 23.57 29.11 -3.96
CA MET A 221 22.58 29.37 -2.90
C MET A 221 22.57 30.83 -2.40
N ASN A 222 23.61 31.61 -2.67
CA ASN A 222 23.66 33.04 -2.31
C ASN A 222 23.21 34.00 -3.43
N ALA A 223 22.77 33.50 -4.60
CA ALA A 223 22.53 34.34 -5.78
C ALA A 223 21.10 34.37 -6.35
N LEU A 224 20.10 33.74 -5.73
CA LEU A 224 18.72 33.76 -6.23
C LEU A 224 17.69 33.98 -5.10
N PRO A 225 17.00 35.14 -5.06
CA PRO A 225 15.86 35.34 -4.17
C PRO A 225 14.59 34.74 -4.80
N GLY A 226 13.96 33.81 -4.08
CA GLY A 226 12.64 33.22 -4.39
C GLY A 226 12.70 31.77 -4.86
N MET A 227 12.78 30.81 -3.92
CA MET A 227 12.46 29.41 -4.24
C MET A 227 10.93 29.24 -4.29
N GLU A 228 10.44 28.62 -5.35
CA GLU A 228 9.02 28.37 -5.64
C GLU A 228 8.37 27.51 -4.52
N GLN A 229 7.23 27.96 -4.00
CA GLN A 229 6.38 27.17 -3.10
C GLN A 229 5.72 26.05 -3.92
N GLU A 230 6.03 24.79 -3.61
CA GLU A 230 5.46 23.64 -4.33
C GLU A 230 4.21 23.13 -3.60
N ASN A 231 3.04 23.28 -4.22
CA ASN A 231 1.78 22.76 -3.67
C ASN A 231 1.75 21.22 -3.74
N ARG A 232 1.12 20.61 -2.73
CA ARG A 232 1.19 19.16 -2.52
C ARG A 232 -0.19 18.53 -2.40
N LEU A 233 -0.35 17.35 -3.00
CA LEU A 233 -1.58 16.56 -2.99
C LEU A 233 -1.32 15.15 -2.47
N PHE A 234 -1.86 14.83 -1.30
CA PHE A 234 -1.86 13.47 -0.80
C PHE A 234 -3.09 12.71 -1.25
N ILE A 235 -2.91 11.56 -1.89
CA ILE A 235 -4.01 10.73 -2.41
C ILE A 235 -4.07 9.40 -1.66
N SER A 236 -5.11 9.20 -0.86
CA SER A 236 -5.37 7.92 -0.18
C SER A 236 -6.46 7.14 -0.92
N TYR A 237 -6.23 5.85 -1.17
CA TYR A 237 -7.16 4.99 -1.90
C TYR A 237 -6.96 3.51 -1.53
N ALA A 238 -7.99 2.68 -1.69
CA ALA A 238 -7.83 1.25 -1.51
C ALA A 238 -7.24 0.60 -2.77
N HIS A 239 -6.07 -0.05 -2.66
CA HIS A 239 -5.40 -0.68 -3.82
C HIS A 239 -6.25 -1.68 -4.60
N LYS A 240 -7.20 -2.37 -3.94
CA LYS A 240 -8.13 -3.29 -4.62
C LYS A 240 -9.06 -2.58 -5.59
N ASP A 241 -9.35 -1.29 -5.38
CA ASP A 241 -10.14 -0.50 -6.32
C ASP A 241 -9.33 -0.13 -7.55
N ASN A 242 -8.01 -0.01 -7.41
CA ASN A 242 -7.12 0.26 -8.55
C ASN A 242 -7.06 -0.93 -9.54
N GLU A 243 -7.28 -2.16 -9.05
CA GLU A 243 -7.49 -3.33 -9.92
C GLU A 243 -8.83 -3.30 -10.64
N LEU A 244 -9.89 -2.79 -9.98
CA LEU A 244 -11.24 -2.70 -10.58
C LEU A 244 -11.30 -1.65 -11.69
N PHE A 245 -10.49 -0.59 -11.60
CA PHE A 245 -10.45 0.52 -12.53
C PHE A 245 -9.19 0.55 -13.40
N ASP A 246 -8.53 -0.58 -13.66
CA ASP A 246 -7.38 -0.67 -14.58
C ASP A 246 -6.27 0.39 -14.33
N GLU A 247 -5.86 0.55 -13.08
CA GLU A 247 -4.87 1.55 -12.63
C GLU A 247 -5.31 3.03 -12.79
N ALA A 248 -6.61 3.30 -13.02
CA ALA A 248 -7.11 4.65 -13.29
C ALA A 248 -6.84 5.66 -12.17
N VAL A 249 -6.62 5.24 -10.90
CA VAL A 249 -6.29 6.18 -9.82
C VAL A 249 -4.90 6.81 -10.03
N ALA A 250 -3.95 6.04 -10.58
CA ALA A 250 -2.63 6.57 -10.93
C ALA A 250 -2.70 7.57 -12.08
N ILE A 251 -3.52 7.26 -13.09
CA ILE A 251 -3.76 8.16 -14.23
C ILE A 251 -4.50 9.41 -13.77
N PHE A 252 -5.50 9.26 -12.91
CA PHE A 252 -6.24 10.35 -12.29
C PHE A 252 -5.32 11.34 -11.58
N ALA A 253 -4.44 10.86 -10.71
CA ALA A 253 -3.51 11.71 -9.96
C ALA A 253 -2.60 12.52 -10.91
N LYS A 254 -2.06 11.84 -11.92
CA LYS A 254 -1.22 12.46 -12.94
C LYS A 254 -1.98 13.52 -13.73
N ASP A 255 -3.21 13.21 -14.14
CA ASP A 255 -4.03 14.12 -14.94
C ASP A 255 -4.46 15.33 -14.11
N VAL A 256 -4.83 15.17 -12.83
CA VAL A 256 -5.13 16.29 -11.92
C VAL A 256 -3.92 17.21 -11.77
N SER A 257 -2.72 16.65 -11.60
CA SER A 257 -1.47 17.42 -11.56
C SER A 257 -1.21 18.17 -12.87
N ASN A 258 -1.39 17.51 -14.02
CA ASN A 258 -1.25 18.15 -15.33
C ASN A 258 -2.27 19.28 -15.55
N PHE A 259 -3.55 19.06 -15.19
CA PHE A 259 -4.59 20.09 -15.28
C PHE A 259 -4.26 21.25 -14.35
N TYR A 260 -3.77 20.98 -13.15
CA TYR A 260 -3.36 22.02 -12.21
C TYR A 260 -2.25 22.87 -12.82
N SER A 261 -1.16 22.25 -13.28
CA SER A 261 -0.05 22.97 -13.91
C SER A 261 -0.46 23.73 -15.17
N ALA A 262 -1.38 23.17 -15.96
CA ALA A 262 -1.92 23.85 -17.13
C ALA A 262 -2.78 25.09 -16.77
N LYS A 263 -3.45 25.08 -15.62
CA LYS A 263 -4.35 26.16 -15.18
C LYS A 263 -3.64 27.24 -14.37
N THR A 264 -2.66 26.88 -13.54
CA THR A 264 -2.00 27.80 -12.60
C THR A 264 -0.61 28.22 -13.06
N GLY A 265 0.05 27.41 -13.90
CA GLY A 265 1.48 27.56 -14.22
C GLY A 265 2.42 26.99 -13.15
N ASN A 266 1.89 26.53 -12.02
CA ASN A 266 2.67 25.99 -10.88
C ASN A 266 2.70 24.46 -10.91
N THR A 267 3.71 23.86 -10.28
CA THR A 267 3.79 22.41 -10.11
C THR A 267 2.88 21.96 -8.96
N LEU A 268 2.21 20.80 -9.14
CA LEU A 268 1.49 20.10 -8.08
C LEU A 268 2.13 18.73 -7.89
N ASN A 269 2.85 18.58 -6.79
CA ASN A 269 3.45 17.31 -6.42
C ASN A 269 2.40 16.43 -5.75
N TYR A 270 2.27 15.18 -6.18
CA TYR A 270 1.34 14.23 -5.57
C TYR A 270 2.04 12.96 -5.11
N PHE A 271 1.47 12.33 -4.08
CA PHE A 271 1.97 11.07 -3.54
C PHE A 271 0.80 10.20 -3.06
N PHE A 272 1.06 8.89 -2.93
CA PHE A 272 0.08 7.87 -2.54
C PHE A 272 0.40 7.27 -1.16
N ASP A 273 -0.60 6.62 -0.54
CA ASP A 273 -0.46 5.84 0.70
C ASP A 273 0.67 4.78 0.58
N ARG A 274 1.35 4.56 1.71
CA ARG A 274 2.61 3.87 1.99
C ARG A 274 2.71 2.47 1.40
N GLN A 275 3.34 2.38 0.22
CA GLN A 275 4.50 1.49 0.02
C GLN A 275 5.68 2.14 -0.71
N SER A 276 5.55 3.39 -1.18
CA SER A 276 6.61 3.99 -2.00
C SER A 276 7.61 4.85 -1.23
N ILE A 277 7.29 5.52 -0.12
CA ILE A 277 8.25 6.38 0.60
C ILE A 277 7.86 6.43 2.08
N GLY A 278 8.82 6.51 3.01
CA GLY A 278 8.64 6.64 4.48
C GLY A 278 7.92 7.91 4.96
N TRP A 279 6.93 8.39 4.20
CA TRP A 279 6.29 9.69 4.32
C TRP A 279 5.03 9.70 5.21
N GLY A 280 4.42 8.54 5.49
CA GLY A 280 3.17 8.49 6.28
C GLY A 280 3.27 9.02 7.71
N GLU A 281 4.45 9.02 8.32
CA GLU A 281 4.72 9.70 9.60
C GLU A 281 5.11 11.16 9.37
N ASN A 282 5.88 11.42 8.30
CA ASN A 282 6.39 12.76 8.01
C ASN A 282 5.28 13.73 7.60
N TRP A 283 4.23 13.31 6.89
CA TRP A 283 3.16 14.23 6.51
C TRP A 283 2.33 14.72 7.69
N ARG A 284 2.22 13.95 8.78
CA ARG A 284 1.48 14.36 9.98
C ARG A 284 2.13 15.59 10.60
N ALA A 285 3.45 15.55 10.76
CA ALA A 285 4.26 16.73 11.10
C ALA A 285 4.03 17.86 10.08
N GLU A 286 3.96 17.55 8.79
CA GLU A 286 3.79 18.57 7.74
C GLU A 286 2.41 19.27 7.76
N ILE A 287 1.35 18.59 8.21
CA ILE A 287 0.06 19.26 8.51
C ILE A 287 0.19 20.09 9.76
N ASP A 288 0.69 19.47 10.84
CA ASP A 288 0.72 20.05 12.18
C ASP A 288 1.58 21.31 12.26
N HIS A 289 2.56 21.42 11.36
CA HIS A 289 3.40 22.60 11.22
C HIS A 289 2.83 23.69 10.32
N GLY A 290 1.55 23.57 9.90
CA GLY A 290 0.87 24.58 9.09
C GLY A 290 1.72 25.01 7.89
N LEU A 291 2.39 24.04 7.27
CA LEU A 291 3.60 24.33 6.52
C LEU A 291 3.38 25.31 5.39
N ASP A 292 4.47 26.00 5.08
CA ASP A 292 4.64 27.00 4.03
C ASP A 292 4.23 26.57 2.59
N ASN A 293 3.61 25.39 2.44
CA ASN A 293 3.03 24.84 1.22
C ASN A 293 1.63 24.26 1.50
N SER A 294 0.65 24.57 0.65
CA SER A 294 -0.71 24.02 0.75
C SER A 294 -0.71 22.51 0.50
N MET A 295 -0.83 21.70 1.56
CA MET A 295 -1.03 20.25 1.43
C MET A 295 -2.52 19.90 1.49
N VAL A 296 -3.06 19.42 0.37
CA VAL A 296 -4.45 18.95 0.29
C VAL A 296 -4.49 17.43 0.39
N PHE A 297 -5.42 16.92 1.18
CA PHE A 297 -5.74 15.50 1.29
C PHE A 297 -6.93 15.14 0.40
N MET A 298 -6.74 14.15 -0.46
CA MET A 298 -7.76 13.67 -1.39
C MET A 298 -7.98 12.17 -1.20
N PRO A 299 -8.93 11.79 -0.32
CA PRO A 299 -9.33 10.40 -0.22
C PRO A 299 -10.21 10.02 -1.43
N ILE A 300 -9.81 8.96 -2.12
CA ILE A 300 -10.54 8.36 -3.25
C ILE A 300 -11.46 7.28 -2.69
N ILE A 301 -12.74 7.61 -2.63
CA ILE A 301 -13.75 6.86 -1.89
C ILE A 301 -14.44 5.84 -2.78
N THR A 302 -14.37 4.59 -2.31
CA THR A 302 -15.34 3.53 -2.59
C THR A 302 -15.80 2.94 -1.26
N MET A 303 -16.78 2.03 -1.28
CA MET A 303 -17.12 1.28 -0.06
C MET A 303 -15.98 0.35 0.44
N GLN A 304 -15.00 0.00 -0.40
CA GLN A 304 -13.84 -0.78 0.02
C GLN A 304 -12.83 0.07 0.82
N TYR A 305 -12.79 1.38 0.58
CA TYR A 305 -11.96 2.33 1.34
C TYR A 305 -12.17 2.15 2.84
N PHE A 306 -13.44 2.13 3.28
CA PHE A 306 -13.79 2.01 4.70
C PHE A 306 -13.52 0.64 5.31
N ASN A 307 -13.22 -0.39 4.50
CA ASN A 307 -12.81 -1.70 5.02
C ASN A 307 -11.32 -1.75 5.33
N ARG A 308 -10.52 -0.83 4.79
CA ARG A 308 -9.07 -0.78 5.00
C ARG A 308 -8.73 0.07 6.23
N ALA A 309 -8.13 -0.59 7.21
CA ALA A 309 -7.56 0.02 8.40
C ALA A 309 -6.69 1.25 8.07
N ALA A 310 -5.67 1.09 7.23
CA ALA A 310 -4.77 2.17 6.84
C ALA A 310 -5.51 3.41 6.30
N CYS A 311 -6.44 3.23 5.35
CA CYS A 311 -7.20 4.33 4.76
C CYS A 311 -8.11 5.05 5.79
N ARG A 312 -8.65 4.33 6.78
CA ARG A 312 -9.41 4.92 7.88
C ARG A 312 -8.50 5.73 8.81
N ASP A 313 -7.34 5.17 9.16
CA ASP A 313 -6.36 5.82 10.04
C ASP A 313 -5.86 7.13 9.43
N GLU A 314 -5.60 7.14 8.12
CA GLU A 314 -5.21 8.35 7.39
C GLU A 314 -6.31 9.41 7.39
N LEU A 315 -7.55 9.03 7.06
CA LEU A 315 -8.68 9.96 7.07
C LEU A 315 -8.90 10.57 8.46
N ASN A 316 -8.87 9.75 9.50
CA ASN A 316 -9.09 10.21 10.88
C ASN A 316 -7.91 11.09 11.35
N ALA A 317 -6.67 10.72 11.04
CA ALA A 317 -5.50 11.54 11.38
C ALA A 317 -5.50 12.90 10.68
N PHE A 318 -5.82 12.94 9.37
CA PHE A 318 -5.95 14.20 8.62
C PHE A 318 -7.08 15.07 9.19
N LYS A 319 -8.22 14.46 9.51
CA LYS A 319 -9.36 15.18 10.11
C LYS A 319 -8.99 15.82 11.44
N SER A 320 -8.40 15.07 12.37
CA SER A 320 -8.03 15.58 13.69
C SER A 320 -7.03 16.73 13.59
N SER A 321 -6.03 16.58 12.70
CA SER A 321 -5.01 17.61 12.47
C SER A 321 -5.64 18.88 11.86
N ALA A 322 -6.49 18.72 10.84
CA ALA A 322 -7.19 19.85 10.20
C ALA A 322 -8.16 20.57 11.14
N GLU A 323 -8.85 19.85 12.02
CA GLU A 323 -9.75 20.43 13.03
C GLU A 323 -9.00 21.25 14.07
N ARG A 324 -7.85 20.76 14.56
CA ARG A 324 -6.99 21.49 15.50
C ARG A 324 -6.44 22.79 14.90
N LEU A 325 -6.07 22.77 13.63
CA LEU A 325 -5.55 23.94 12.91
C LEU A 325 -6.65 24.91 12.43
N GLY A 326 -7.91 24.50 12.56
CA GLY A 326 -9.07 25.25 12.10
C GLY A 326 -9.25 25.29 10.57
N VAL A 327 -8.57 24.42 9.82
CA VAL A 327 -8.51 24.41 8.35
C VAL A 327 -9.19 23.17 7.77
N LYS A 328 -10.52 23.06 7.98
CA LYS A 328 -11.33 21.91 7.55
C LYS A 328 -11.34 21.66 6.03
N GLU A 329 -10.90 22.65 5.27
CA GLU A 329 -11.00 22.70 3.81
C GLU A 329 -9.86 21.97 3.11
N LEU A 330 -8.85 21.51 3.87
CA LEU A 330 -7.72 20.74 3.35
C LEU A 330 -8.08 19.31 2.94
N ILE A 331 -9.33 18.88 3.16
CA ILE A 331 -9.80 17.54 2.76
C ILE A 331 -10.77 17.69 1.58
N LEU A 332 -10.42 17.08 0.45
CA LEU A 332 -11.20 17.05 -0.79
C LEU A 332 -11.58 15.60 -1.13
N PRO A 333 -12.68 15.05 -0.59
CA PRO A 333 -13.08 13.69 -0.89
C PRO A 333 -13.60 13.53 -2.32
N VAL A 334 -13.17 12.47 -2.99
CA VAL A 334 -13.60 12.12 -4.36
C VAL A 334 -14.24 10.75 -4.35
N VAL A 335 -15.53 10.64 -4.61
CA VAL A 335 -16.23 9.36 -4.70
C VAL A 335 -16.20 8.87 -6.14
N ILE A 336 -15.60 7.70 -6.35
CA ILE A 336 -15.48 7.07 -7.68
C ILE A 336 -16.44 5.87 -7.84
N ALA A 337 -16.99 5.37 -6.73
CA ALA A 337 -18.04 4.34 -6.72
C ALA A 337 -18.81 4.34 -5.39
N GLY A 338 -20.14 4.30 -5.45
CA GLY A 338 -20.99 4.09 -4.28
C GLY A 338 -21.47 5.37 -3.58
N ALA A 339 -21.51 6.51 -4.26
CA ALA A 339 -22.03 7.80 -3.80
C ALA A 339 -23.42 7.69 -3.17
N ARG A 340 -24.29 6.82 -3.70
CA ARG A 340 -25.62 6.54 -3.13
C ARG A 340 -25.60 6.00 -1.69
N SER A 341 -24.48 5.44 -1.25
CA SER A 341 -24.28 4.92 0.10
C SER A 341 -23.71 5.97 1.06
N ILE A 342 -23.25 7.12 0.56
CA ILE A 342 -22.69 8.21 1.36
C ILE A 342 -23.85 9.04 1.91
N LYS A 343 -24.14 8.87 3.22
CA LYS A 343 -25.29 9.48 3.89
C LYS A 343 -24.95 9.92 5.31
N ALA A 344 -25.60 10.98 5.77
CA ALA A 344 -25.45 11.51 7.13
C ALA A 344 -25.87 10.51 8.23
N ASP A 345 -26.78 9.59 7.94
CA ASP A 345 -27.29 8.58 8.87
C ASP A 345 -26.61 7.19 8.71
N HIS A 346 -25.48 7.13 8.00
CA HIS A 346 -24.80 5.87 7.73
C HIS A 346 -24.15 5.27 9.01
N GLU A 347 -24.19 3.94 9.17
CA GLU A 347 -23.68 3.27 10.37
C GLU A 347 -22.15 3.35 10.54
N ILE A 348 -21.41 3.60 9.47
CA ILE A 348 -19.95 3.81 9.48
C ILE A 348 -19.69 5.31 9.68
N PRO A 349 -19.03 5.73 10.78
CA PRO A 349 -18.77 7.15 11.08
C PRO A 349 -18.00 7.89 9.98
N GLU A 350 -17.01 7.24 9.36
CA GLU A 350 -16.23 7.82 8.26
C GLU A 350 -17.10 8.19 7.06
N VAL A 351 -18.16 7.44 6.79
CA VAL A 351 -19.09 7.79 5.70
C VAL A 351 -19.82 9.09 6.01
N GLN A 352 -20.18 9.32 7.27
CA GLN A 352 -20.78 10.57 7.70
C GLN A 352 -19.77 11.73 7.62
N ILE A 353 -18.49 11.47 7.89
CA ILE A 353 -17.41 12.45 7.70
C ILE A 353 -17.33 12.86 6.23
N ILE A 354 -17.28 11.90 5.30
CA ILE A 354 -17.24 12.17 3.86
C ILE A 354 -18.48 12.97 3.39
N GLU A 355 -19.66 12.66 3.92
CA GLU A 355 -20.88 13.41 3.62
C GLU A 355 -20.80 14.88 4.09
N LYS A 356 -20.36 15.10 5.35
CA LYS A 356 -20.19 16.44 5.92
C LYS A 356 -19.16 17.28 5.18
N LEU A 357 -18.11 16.64 4.66
CA LEU A 357 -17.05 17.28 3.87
C LEU A 357 -17.46 17.61 2.43
N GLN A 358 -18.70 17.29 2.01
CA GLN A 358 -19.23 17.62 0.68
C GLN A 358 -18.35 17.07 -0.46
N TYR A 359 -18.29 15.75 -0.56
CA TYR A 359 -17.51 15.03 -1.57
C TYR A 359 -17.84 15.42 -3.03
N LYS A 360 -16.88 15.15 -3.92
CA LYS A 360 -17.05 15.27 -5.38
C LYS A 360 -17.38 13.90 -5.98
N ASP A 361 -18.50 13.81 -6.69
CA ASP A 361 -18.94 12.59 -7.37
C ASP A 361 -18.30 12.50 -8.77
N LEU A 362 -17.41 11.52 -8.94
CA LEU A 362 -16.71 11.22 -10.18
C LEU A 362 -17.06 9.82 -10.72
N GLU A 363 -18.14 9.18 -10.26
CA GLU A 363 -18.53 7.84 -10.70
C GLU A 363 -18.65 7.74 -12.23
N SER A 364 -19.32 8.72 -12.84
CA SER A 364 -19.53 8.76 -14.28
C SER A 364 -18.22 8.91 -15.07
N ALA A 365 -17.27 9.69 -14.55
CA ALA A 365 -15.97 9.91 -15.16
C ALA A 365 -15.12 8.64 -15.10
N PHE A 366 -15.05 7.98 -13.93
CA PHE A 366 -14.32 6.73 -13.77
C PHE A 366 -14.93 5.59 -14.60
N LEU A 367 -16.26 5.56 -14.74
CA LEU A 367 -16.94 4.60 -15.61
C LEU A 367 -16.67 4.84 -17.10
N ALA A 368 -16.59 6.10 -17.53
CA ALA A 368 -16.23 6.46 -18.90
C ALA A 368 -14.76 6.12 -19.22
N GLY A 369 -13.89 6.21 -18.20
CA GLY A 369 -12.50 5.83 -18.26
C GLY A 369 -11.55 6.95 -18.74
N PRO A 370 -10.24 6.77 -18.58
CA PRO A 370 -9.25 7.80 -18.87
C PRO A 370 -9.25 8.28 -20.32
N GLY A 371 -9.06 9.59 -20.51
CA GLY A 371 -8.95 10.22 -21.82
C GLY A 371 -10.28 10.55 -22.53
N THR A 372 -11.42 10.17 -21.94
CA THR A 372 -12.75 10.53 -22.44
C THR A 372 -13.09 12.02 -22.19
N PRO A 373 -14.06 12.60 -22.93
CA PRO A 373 -14.57 13.94 -22.65
C PRO A 373 -15.14 14.09 -21.23
N GLU A 374 -15.84 13.07 -20.74
CA GLU A 374 -16.41 13.00 -19.40
C GLU A 374 -15.31 13.06 -18.34
N TRP A 375 -14.26 12.24 -18.51
CA TRP A 375 -13.06 12.27 -17.67
C TRP A 375 -12.41 13.65 -17.62
N ARG A 376 -12.08 14.22 -18.80
CA ARG A 376 -11.43 15.53 -18.88
C ARG A 376 -12.25 16.65 -18.27
N THR A 377 -13.57 16.62 -18.48
CA THR A 377 -14.49 17.63 -17.93
C THR A 377 -14.54 17.54 -16.41
N ALA A 378 -14.68 16.33 -15.87
CA ALA A 378 -14.72 16.09 -14.43
C ALA A 378 -13.39 16.46 -13.74
N LEU A 379 -12.24 16.06 -14.31
CA LEU A 379 -10.93 16.39 -13.75
C LEU A 379 -10.64 17.89 -13.84
N SER A 380 -11.01 18.55 -14.95
CA SER A 380 -10.91 20.00 -15.04
C SER A 380 -11.69 20.68 -13.90
N ALA A 381 -12.96 20.31 -13.69
CA ALA A 381 -13.78 20.88 -12.62
C ALA A 381 -13.20 20.59 -11.22
N LEU A 382 -12.75 19.35 -10.98
CA LEU A 382 -12.10 18.98 -9.72
C LEU A 382 -10.82 19.80 -9.48
N THR A 383 -10.02 20.05 -10.52
CA THR A 383 -8.84 20.91 -10.41
C THR A 383 -9.22 22.35 -10.10
N ASP A 384 -10.33 22.88 -10.62
CA ASP A 384 -10.80 24.22 -10.24
C ASP A 384 -11.15 24.30 -8.74
N ASP A 385 -11.81 23.25 -8.22
CA ASP A 385 -12.10 23.13 -6.80
C ASP A 385 -10.80 23.08 -5.97
N LEU A 386 -9.82 22.28 -6.42
CA LEU A 386 -8.51 22.17 -5.76
C LEU A 386 -7.77 23.51 -5.71
N ILE A 387 -7.74 24.25 -6.83
CA ILE A 387 -7.14 25.58 -6.91
C ILE A 387 -7.83 26.54 -5.95
N SER A 388 -9.17 26.50 -5.88
CA SER A 388 -9.93 27.34 -4.97
C SER A 388 -9.65 27.02 -3.50
N ILE A 389 -9.48 25.75 -3.15
CA ILE A 389 -9.13 25.32 -1.80
C ILE A 389 -7.76 25.84 -1.41
N ILE A 390 -6.75 25.58 -2.26
CA ILE A 390 -5.37 26.02 -2.05
C ILE A 390 -5.30 27.54 -1.89
N ALA A 391 -5.92 28.31 -2.79
CA ALA A 391 -5.90 29.76 -2.74
C ALA A 391 -6.55 30.33 -1.48
N ARG A 392 -7.61 29.69 -0.96
CA ARG A 392 -8.27 30.11 0.28
C ARG A 392 -7.40 29.82 1.50
N VAL A 393 -6.76 28.65 1.54
CA VAL A 393 -5.81 28.28 2.59
C VAL A 393 -4.62 29.25 2.61
N GLU A 394 -4.03 29.54 1.45
CA GLU A 394 -2.94 30.50 1.32
C GLU A 394 -3.36 31.91 1.79
N ALA A 395 -4.56 32.35 1.42
CA ALA A 395 -5.09 33.65 1.86
C ALA A 395 -5.34 33.71 3.38
N GLU A 396 -5.86 32.63 3.98
CA GLU A 396 -6.04 32.53 5.42
C GLU A 396 -4.70 32.51 6.16
N GLN A 397 -3.71 31.77 5.65
CA GLN A 397 -2.35 31.77 6.18
C GLN A 397 -1.71 33.16 6.09
N GLU A 398 -1.83 33.85 4.96
CA GLU A 398 -1.29 35.19 4.76
C GLU A 398 -1.98 36.22 5.66
N ALA A 399 -3.30 36.12 5.85
CA ALA A 399 -4.05 36.94 6.81
C ALA A 399 -3.59 36.70 8.26
N ARG A 400 -3.28 35.46 8.63
CA ARG A 400 -2.70 35.12 9.95
C ARG A 400 -1.30 35.73 10.09
N ARG A 401 -0.43 35.57 9.08
CA ARG A 401 0.93 36.17 9.05
C ARG A 401 0.91 37.69 9.22
N SER A 402 0.04 38.36 8.48
CA SER A 402 -0.05 39.83 8.45
C SER A 402 -0.75 40.44 9.68
N SER A 403 -1.56 39.68 10.41
CA SER A 403 -2.19 40.12 11.67
C SER A 403 -1.28 39.95 12.90
N GLY A 404 -0.06 39.40 12.74
CA GLY A 404 0.83 39.10 13.86
C GLY A 404 0.28 38.01 14.79
N GLN A 405 -0.77 37.30 14.35
CA GLN A 405 -1.25 36.10 15.01
C GLN A 405 -0.36 34.94 14.56
N PRO A 406 0.26 34.20 15.49
CA PRO A 406 1.13 33.09 15.13
C PRO A 406 0.38 32.08 14.25
N LEU A 407 1.03 31.57 13.19
CA LEU A 407 0.48 30.52 12.31
C LEU A 407 0.14 29.24 13.10
N LEU A 408 0.86 29.04 14.19
CA LEU A 408 0.60 28.34 15.45
C LEU A 408 1.55 29.01 16.48
N PRO A 409 1.33 28.91 17.79
CA PRO A 409 2.12 29.64 18.78
C PRO A 409 3.59 29.20 18.79
N SER A 410 4.46 29.88 18.06
CA SER A 410 5.87 30.06 18.43
C SER A 410 6.47 31.24 17.68
N ASP A 411 7.54 31.78 18.28
CA ASP A 411 8.47 32.83 17.81
C ASP A 411 8.27 34.25 18.33
N ALA A 412 7.28 34.49 19.21
CA ALA A 412 7.26 35.72 20.01
C ALA A 412 6.62 35.56 21.40
N ALA A 413 7.21 34.74 22.27
CA ALA A 413 7.33 35.02 23.71
C ALA A 413 7.94 33.81 24.43
N ALA A 414 9.11 33.98 25.01
CA ALA A 414 9.63 33.14 26.10
C ALA A 414 8.75 33.20 27.39
N GLU A 415 7.51 33.66 27.28
CA GLU A 415 6.48 33.73 28.33
C GLU A 415 5.14 33.06 27.89
N GLY A 416 5.01 32.59 26.63
CA GLY A 416 3.78 32.01 26.06
C GLY A 416 3.83 30.54 25.67
N GLU A 417 5.02 29.98 25.42
CA GLU A 417 5.22 28.55 25.10
C GLU A 417 4.84 27.63 26.27
N ASP A 418 5.13 28.06 27.50
CA ASP A 418 4.75 27.33 28.71
C ASP A 418 3.22 27.20 28.85
N ALA A 419 2.45 28.20 28.41
CA ALA A 419 0.99 28.18 28.52
C ALA A 419 0.33 27.19 27.55
N ASP A 420 0.86 27.09 26.32
CA ASP A 420 0.32 26.18 25.29
C ASP A 420 0.71 24.72 25.58
N LEU A 421 1.94 24.49 26.07
CA LEU A 421 2.36 23.18 26.56
C LEU A 421 1.58 22.74 27.80
N LEU A 422 1.35 23.63 28.77
CA LEU A 422 0.54 23.33 29.96
C LEU A 422 -0.92 23.04 29.60
N GLN A 423 -1.48 23.76 28.63
CA GLN A 423 -2.83 23.48 28.12
C GLN A 423 -2.86 22.11 27.43
N GLY A 424 -1.88 21.80 26.58
CA GLY A 424 -1.75 20.48 25.95
C GLY A 424 -1.64 19.34 26.95
N MET A 425 -0.90 19.52 28.05
CA MET A 425 -0.84 18.54 29.13
C MET A 425 -2.19 18.35 29.85
N SER A 426 -2.91 19.44 30.10
CA SER A 426 -4.25 19.39 30.71
C SER A 426 -5.26 18.66 29.80
N ASP A 427 -5.23 18.97 28.51
CA ASP A 427 -6.09 18.34 27.50
C ASP A 427 -5.75 16.85 27.38
N LEU A 428 -4.46 16.50 27.41
CA LEU A 428 -4.01 15.12 27.38
C LEU A 428 -4.46 14.34 28.62
N SER A 429 -4.39 14.94 29.81
CA SER A 429 -4.91 14.33 31.04
C SER A 429 -6.41 14.06 30.93
N THR A 430 -7.17 15.02 30.41
CA THR A 430 -8.62 14.89 30.20
C THR A 430 -8.95 13.79 29.19
N LEU A 431 -8.17 13.70 28.10
CA LEU A 431 -8.33 12.64 27.11
C LEU A 431 -7.95 11.27 27.68
N SER A 432 -6.91 11.19 28.52
CA SER A 432 -6.52 9.93 29.20
C SER A 432 -7.63 9.40 30.09
N GLU A 433 -8.23 10.26 30.93
CA GLU A 433 -9.36 9.89 31.78
C GLU A 433 -10.56 9.39 30.94
N ARG A 434 -10.87 10.09 29.84
CA ARG A 434 -11.92 9.66 28.91
C ARG A 434 -11.61 8.32 28.24
N VAL A 435 -10.36 8.07 27.84
CA VAL A 435 -9.94 6.79 27.26
C VAL A 435 -10.15 5.65 28.26
N GLU A 436 -9.81 5.83 29.53
CA GLU A 436 -10.04 4.82 30.57
C GLU A 436 -11.53 4.50 30.74
N GLU A 437 -12.38 5.52 30.83
CA GLU A 437 -13.85 5.36 30.91
C GLU A 437 -14.41 4.65 29.67
N GLU A 438 -13.97 5.05 28.47
CA GLU A 438 -14.42 4.48 27.21
C GLU A 438 -13.93 3.03 27.00
N ILE A 439 -12.76 2.65 27.53
CA ILE A 439 -12.29 1.26 27.58
C ILE A 439 -13.22 0.43 28.47
N ALA A 440 -13.60 0.93 29.65
CA ALA A 440 -14.51 0.23 30.54
C ALA A 440 -15.89 0.02 29.90
N GLU A 441 -16.43 1.06 29.24
CA GLU A 441 -17.69 0.97 28.50
C GLU A 441 -17.59 0.02 27.30
N ALA A 442 -16.49 0.04 26.55
CA ALA A 442 -16.25 -0.89 25.45
C ALA A 442 -16.22 -2.34 25.92
N ASN A 443 -15.53 -2.63 27.03
CA ASN A 443 -15.49 -3.97 27.62
C ASN A 443 -16.90 -4.43 28.03
N SER A 444 -17.65 -3.57 28.72
CA SER A 444 -19.05 -3.87 29.09
C SER A 444 -19.94 -4.15 27.87
N ALA A 445 -19.79 -3.35 26.81
CA ALA A 445 -20.57 -3.52 25.57
C ALA A 445 -20.20 -4.81 24.83
N VAL A 446 -18.94 -5.24 24.87
CA VAL A 446 -18.49 -6.52 24.30
C VAL A 446 -19.08 -7.69 25.07
N GLU A 447 -19.02 -7.67 26.40
CA GLU A 447 -19.57 -8.72 27.25
C GLU A 447 -21.08 -8.91 27.02
N GLU A 448 -21.84 -7.82 27.03
CA GLU A 448 -23.29 -7.83 26.78
C GLU A 448 -23.61 -8.38 25.37
N TRP A 449 -22.81 -8.01 24.37
CA TRP A 449 -22.98 -8.49 23.00
C TRP A 449 -22.68 -9.98 22.85
N VAL A 450 -21.61 -10.48 23.48
CA VAL A 450 -21.26 -11.91 23.48
C VAL A 450 -22.35 -12.72 24.17
N GLU A 451 -22.87 -12.25 25.31
CA GLU A 451 -23.98 -12.90 26.03
C GLU A 451 -25.23 -13.01 25.15
N ALA A 452 -25.63 -11.91 24.50
CA ALA A 452 -26.83 -11.85 23.66
C ALA A 452 -26.80 -12.82 22.46
N ILE A 453 -25.61 -13.18 22.00
CA ILE A 453 -25.38 -14.05 20.84
C ILE A 453 -25.16 -15.50 21.26
N SER A 454 -24.42 -15.74 22.34
CA SER A 454 -24.01 -17.07 22.77
C SER A 454 -25.20 -17.94 23.20
N GLU A 455 -26.19 -17.33 23.86
CA GLU A 455 -27.38 -18.03 24.37
C GLU A 455 -28.16 -18.76 23.26
N ASP A 456 -28.28 -18.15 22.07
CA ASP A 456 -29.03 -18.69 20.95
C ASP A 456 -28.15 -19.44 19.93
N MET A 457 -26.82 -19.30 20.00
CA MET A 457 -25.88 -19.95 19.08
C MET A 457 -25.84 -21.47 19.28
N GLU A 458 -25.90 -21.96 20.53
CA GLU A 458 -26.05 -23.39 20.81
C GLU A 458 -27.38 -23.95 20.32
N SER A 459 -28.43 -23.15 20.38
CA SER A 459 -29.74 -23.53 19.86
C SER A 459 -29.72 -23.60 18.33
N PHE A 460 -28.96 -22.73 17.66
CA PHE A 460 -28.90 -22.70 16.20
C PHE A 460 -28.28 -23.97 15.60
N SER A 461 -27.18 -24.46 16.17
CA SER A 461 -26.44 -25.64 15.67
C SER A 461 -27.21 -26.96 15.83
N ASN A 462 -28.17 -27.01 16.76
CA ASN A 462 -28.94 -28.22 17.09
C ASN A 462 -30.25 -28.37 16.29
N GLN A 463 -30.67 -27.37 15.51
CA GLN A 463 -31.95 -27.39 14.80
C GLN A 463 -31.83 -27.99 13.41
N LYS A 464 -32.78 -28.87 13.04
CA LYS A 464 -32.74 -29.64 11.79
C LYS A 464 -33.66 -29.11 10.69
N THR A 465 -34.61 -28.23 11.01
CA THR A 465 -35.58 -27.73 10.01
C THR A 465 -35.36 -26.25 9.66
N PRO A 466 -35.62 -25.83 8.41
CA PRO A 466 -35.51 -24.43 7.99
C PRO A 466 -36.37 -23.46 8.82
N GLN A 467 -37.58 -23.88 9.23
CA GLN A 467 -38.49 -23.05 10.03
C GLN A 467 -37.95 -22.82 11.45
N GLN A 468 -37.37 -23.84 12.08
CA GLN A 468 -36.73 -23.71 13.40
C GLN A 468 -35.49 -22.82 13.33
N MET A 469 -34.65 -22.99 12.30
CA MET A 469 -33.49 -22.14 12.08
C MET A 469 -33.89 -20.67 11.85
N GLN A 470 -34.97 -20.42 11.13
CA GLN A 470 -35.50 -19.06 10.91
C GLN A 470 -36.01 -18.42 12.21
N ALA A 471 -36.74 -19.17 13.05
CA ALA A 471 -37.23 -18.67 14.33
C ALA A 471 -36.08 -18.31 15.29
N VAL A 472 -35.05 -19.17 15.38
CA VAL A 472 -33.84 -18.90 16.18
C VAL A 472 -33.11 -17.67 15.62
N SER A 473 -32.98 -17.56 14.29
CA SER A 473 -32.35 -16.41 13.64
C SER A 473 -33.04 -15.08 13.99
N LEU A 474 -34.38 -15.05 13.99
CA LEU A 474 -35.15 -13.85 14.32
C LEU A 474 -35.04 -13.47 15.79
N ARG A 475 -35.03 -14.45 16.69
CA ARG A 475 -34.85 -14.23 18.13
C ARG A 475 -33.45 -13.67 18.42
N MET A 476 -32.43 -14.31 17.86
CA MET A 476 -31.04 -13.87 17.95
C MET A 476 -30.87 -12.46 17.37
N ALA A 477 -31.47 -12.17 16.21
CA ALA A 477 -31.44 -10.83 15.62
C ALA A 477 -32.08 -9.77 16.52
N SER A 478 -33.20 -10.10 17.17
CA SER A 478 -33.88 -9.21 18.11
C SER A 478 -33.04 -8.94 19.36
N LYS A 479 -32.43 -9.99 19.94
CA LYS A 479 -31.59 -9.87 21.15
C LYS A 479 -30.29 -9.13 20.86
N ALA A 480 -29.63 -9.43 19.73
CA ALA A 480 -28.35 -8.86 19.39
C ALA A 480 -28.41 -7.38 18.94
N LYS A 481 -29.59 -6.86 18.55
CA LYS A 481 -29.70 -5.52 17.93
C LYS A 481 -29.24 -4.39 18.85
N ALA A 482 -29.76 -4.31 20.08
CA ALA A 482 -29.40 -3.23 21.00
C ALA A 482 -27.93 -3.33 21.49
N PRO A 483 -27.44 -4.51 21.91
CA PRO A 483 -26.02 -4.70 22.24
C PRO A 483 -25.09 -4.38 21.07
N SER A 484 -25.47 -4.72 19.83
CA SER A 484 -24.66 -4.40 18.65
C SER A 484 -24.53 -2.91 18.40
N ILE A 485 -25.60 -2.14 18.66
CA ILE A 485 -25.58 -0.67 18.57
C ILE A 485 -24.71 -0.08 19.68
N ARG A 486 -24.86 -0.56 20.92
CA ARG A 486 -24.04 -0.11 22.05
C ARG A 486 -22.55 -0.36 21.80
N LEU A 487 -22.20 -1.54 21.29
CA LEU A 487 -20.83 -1.89 20.91
C LEU A 487 -20.28 -1.00 19.79
N ARG A 488 -21.10 -0.63 18.80
CA ARG A 488 -20.73 0.35 17.78
C ARG A 488 -20.38 1.70 18.41
N ASP A 489 -21.25 2.19 19.29
CA ASP A 489 -21.14 3.52 19.88
C ASP A 489 -19.92 3.59 20.82
N ALA A 490 -19.74 2.60 21.69
CA ALA A 490 -18.59 2.47 22.57
C ALA A 490 -17.27 2.36 21.79
N GLY A 491 -17.21 1.48 20.77
CA GLY A 491 -16.03 1.35 19.94
C GLY A 491 -15.70 2.62 19.16
N THR A 492 -16.72 3.33 18.66
CA THR A 492 -16.54 4.59 17.93
C THR A 492 -16.04 5.71 18.83
N ALA A 493 -16.58 5.84 20.05
CA ALA A 493 -16.12 6.81 21.04
C ALA A 493 -14.63 6.58 21.34
N LEU A 494 -14.27 5.35 21.74
CA LEU A 494 -12.90 4.98 22.06
C LEU A 494 -11.93 5.28 20.92
N ALA A 495 -12.27 4.89 19.68
CA ALA A 495 -11.44 5.14 18.51
C ALA A 495 -11.25 6.65 18.23
N THR A 496 -12.28 7.46 18.50
CA THR A 496 -12.21 8.91 18.29
C THR A 496 -11.33 9.56 19.33
N THR A 497 -11.58 9.30 20.62
CA THR A 497 -10.79 9.88 21.72
C THR A 497 -9.33 9.42 21.66
N THR A 498 -9.08 8.16 21.29
CA THR A 498 -7.70 7.65 21.11
C THR A 498 -6.98 8.34 19.95
N ALA A 499 -7.68 8.62 18.83
CA ALA A 499 -7.10 9.36 17.71
C ALA A 499 -6.84 10.84 18.04
N GLU A 500 -7.72 11.46 18.84
CA GLU A 500 -7.51 12.82 19.37
C GLU A 500 -6.27 12.87 20.29
N ALA A 501 -6.15 11.89 21.20
CA ALA A 501 -5.00 11.76 22.07
C ALA A 501 -3.71 11.57 21.27
N ASP A 502 -3.67 10.63 20.31
CA ASP A 502 -2.49 10.39 19.47
C ASP A 502 -2.04 11.66 18.73
N ALA A 503 -2.99 12.39 18.14
CA ALA A 503 -2.70 13.62 17.44
C ALA A 503 -2.14 14.71 18.38
N LEU A 504 -2.67 14.83 19.61
CA LEU A 504 -2.18 15.80 20.59
C LEU A 504 -0.78 15.43 21.10
N MET A 505 -0.56 14.15 21.40
CA MET A 505 0.71 13.67 21.92
C MET A 505 1.84 13.83 20.92
N ARG A 506 1.60 13.47 19.65
CA ARG A 506 2.60 13.66 18.58
C ARG A 506 2.96 15.13 18.40
N PHE A 507 1.95 16.00 18.43
CA PHE A 507 2.17 17.44 18.40
C PHE A 507 3.05 17.90 19.56
N MET A 508 2.73 17.51 20.80
CA MET A 508 3.53 17.88 21.98
C MET A 508 4.98 17.36 21.90
N ILE A 509 5.17 16.09 21.50
CA ILE A 509 6.50 15.49 21.32
C ILE A 509 7.32 16.30 20.30
N GLU A 510 6.69 16.69 19.19
CA GLU A 510 7.37 17.45 18.14
C GLU A 510 7.72 18.88 18.59
N GLN A 511 6.81 19.56 19.30
CA GLN A 511 7.09 20.88 19.87
C GLN A 511 8.28 20.82 20.83
N LEU A 512 8.26 19.88 21.78
CA LEU A 512 9.33 19.72 22.76
C LEU A 512 10.67 19.32 22.12
N ALA A 513 10.65 18.52 21.04
CA ALA A 513 11.86 18.13 20.32
C ALA A 513 12.52 19.31 19.57
N ARG A 514 11.76 20.36 19.23
CA ARG A 514 12.25 21.56 18.54
C ARG A 514 12.83 22.60 19.50
N THR A 515 12.34 22.64 20.74
CA THR A 515 12.88 23.54 21.77
C THR A 515 14.34 23.16 22.07
N ASP A 516 15.27 24.12 21.92
CA ASP A 516 16.70 23.91 22.23
C ASP A 516 16.97 24.01 23.75
N SER A 517 16.19 23.28 24.54
CA SER A 517 16.28 23.19 26.01
C SER A 517 16.54 21.74 26.43
N PRO A 518 17.54 21.49 27.31
CA PRO A 518 17.75 20.19 27.93
C PRO A 518 16.52 19.68 28.69
N GLU A 519 15.79 20.57 29.36
CA GLU A 519 14.57 20.26 30.12
C GLU A 519 13.43 19.82 29.20
N ALA A 520 13.23 20.51 28.07
CA ALA A 520 12.23 20.13 27.07
C ALA A 520 12.51 18.76 26.43
N ARG A 521 13.78 18.45 26.14
CA ARG A 521 14.18 17.13 25.62
C ARG A 521 13.93 16.02 26.62
N GLU A 522 14.24 16.25 27.90
CA GLU A 522 13.98 15.27 28.96
C GLU A 522 12.47 15.06 29.16
N MET A 523 11.66 16.11 29.06
CA MET A 523 10.20 16.01 29.12
C MET A 523 9.62 15.24 27.92
N ALA A 524 10.10 15.50 26.71
CA ALA A 524 9.70 14.76 25.51
C ALA A 524 10.04 13.27 25.63
N LYS A 525 11.21 12.97 26.19
CA LYS A 525 11.66 11.63 26.46
C LYS A 525 10.79 10.94 27.51
N GLN A 526 10.49 11.57 28.64
CA GLN A 526 9.61 11.02 29.67
C GLN A 526 8.20 10.75 29.14
N LEU A 527 7.66 11.67 28.34
CA LEU A 527 6.37 11.48 27.67
C LEU A 527 6.43 10.26 26.76
N THR A 528 7.44 10.17 25.88
CA THR A 528 7.62 9.02 24.97
C THR A 528 7.83 7.70 25.71
N GLU A 529 8.60 7.68 26.81
CA GLU A 529 8.86 6.49 27.62
C GLU A 529 7.60 6.00 28.34
N SER A 530 6.80 6.91 28.91
CA SER A 530 5.51 6.55 29.52
C SER A 530 4.54 5.92 28.52
N MET A 531 4.65 6.29 27.24
CA MET A 531 3.85 5.73 26.15
C MET A 531 4.31 4.36 25.67
N GLN A 532 5.56 4.01 25.93
CA GLN A 532 6.16 2.71 25.56
C GLN A 532 5.93 1.65 26.63
N GLU A 533 5.29 1.98 27.75
CA GLU A 533 4.88 0.97 28.73
C GLU A 533 3.93 -0.03 28.06
N ASP A 534 4.21 -1.32 28.24
CA ASP A 534 3.49 -2.40 27.56
C ASP A 534 1.98 -2.24 27.80
N PRO A 535 1.17 -2.03 26.75
CA PRO A 535 -0.26 -2.07 26.92
C PRO A 535 -0.66 -3.45 27.47
N PRO A 536 -1.77 -3.55 28.25
CA PRO A 536 -2.33 -4.86 28.61
C PRO A 536 -2.51 -5.73 27.36
N ASP A 537 -2.67 -7.06 27.51
CA ASP A 537 -2.77 -8.03 26.39
C ASP A 537 -4.04 -7.83 25.51
N LEU A 538 -4.11 -6.69 24.84
CA LEU A 538 -5.18 -6.19 23.99
C LEU A 538 -5.20 -6.96 22.66
N GLN A 539 -4.05 -7.45 22.22
CA GLN A 539 -3.95 -8.29 21.03
C GLN A 539 -4.67 -9.63 21.23
N SER A 540 -4.54 -10.26 22.39
CA SER A 540 -5.29 -11.48 22.71
C SER A 540 -6.81 -11.24 22.74
N LEU A 541 -7.25 -10.14 23.36
CA LEU A 541 -8.66 -9.74 23.39
C LEU A 541 -9.22 -9.56 21.96
N LEU A 542 -8.49 -8.82 21.10
CA LEU A 542 -8.87 -8.61 19.70
C LEU A 542 -8.91 -9.90 18.87
N ALA A 543 -7.95 -10.80 19.07
CA ALA A 543 -7.92 -12.07 18.37
C ALA A 543 -9.15 -12.93 18.71
N GLN A 544 -9.56 -12.94 19.98
CA GLN A 544 -10.76 -13.64 20.45
C GLN A 544 -12.03 -13.03 19.81
N MET A 545 -12.14 -11.71 19.77
CA MET A 545 -13.30 -11.00 19.18
C MET A 545 -13.41 -11.23 17.67
N SER A 546 -12.29 -11.18 16.95
CA SER A 546 -12.24 -11.50 15.53
C SER A 546 -12.62 -12.97 15.25
N GLY A 547 -12.25 -13.88 16.16
CA GLY A 547 -12.66 -15.28 16.12
C GLY A 547 -14.19 -15.44 16.19
N VAL A 548 -14.83 -14.76 17.15
CA VAL A 548 -16.31 -14.78 17.30
C VAL A 548 -17.00 -14.21 16.06
N LEU A 549 -16.54 -13.07 15.54
CA LEU A 549 -17.08 -12.49 14.30
C LEU A 549 -16.95 -13.43 13.10
N SER A 550 -15.80 -14.10 12.98
CA SER A 550 -15.55 -15.04 11.89
C SER A 550 -16.54 -16.21 11.93
N MET A 551 -16.85 -16.73 13.12
CA MET A 551 -17.89 -17.74 13.28
C MET A 551 -19.27 -17.21 12.86
N LEU A 552 -19.59 -15.96 13.18
CA LEU A 552 -20.87 -15.34 12.85
C LEU A 552 -21.08 -15.10 11.35
N THR A 553 -20.01 -14.92 10.57
CA THR A 553 -20.13 -14.75 9.11
C THR A 553 -20.85 -15.91 8.42
N VAL A 554 -20.68 -17.13 8.92
CA VAL A 554 -21.35 -18.34 8.41
C VAL A 554 -22.88 -18.24 8.58
N PHE A 555 -23.33 -17.66 9.69
CA PHE A 555 -24.74 -17.52 10.03
C PHE A 555 -25.40 -16.30 9.35
N GLU A 556 -24.65 -15.23 9.14
CA GLU A 556 -25.13 -14.04 8.42
C GLU A 556 -25.49 -14.33 6.96
N VAL A 557 -24.82 -15.28 6.31
CA VAL A 557 -25.17 -15.71 4.94
C VAL A 557 -26.59 -16.27 4.88
N MET A 558 -27.04 -16.90 5.97
CA MET A 558 -28.29 -17.63 6.03
C MET A 558 -29.50 -16.77 6.45
N SER A 559 -29.29 -15.60 7.07
CA SER A 559 -30.38 -14.77 7.60
C SER A 559 -30.14 -13.26 7.40
N SER A 560 -30.99 -12.62 6.60
CA SER A 560 -30.96 -11.16 6.39
C SER A 560 -31.25 -10.36 7.67
N PRO A 561 -32.22 -10.71 8.53
CA PRO A 561 -32.45 -10.01 9.79
C PRO A 561 -31.25 -10.07 10.74
N LEU A 562 -30.60 -11.23 10.83
CA LEU A 562 -29.42 -11.42 11.69
C LEU A 562 -28.22 -10.62 11.17
N ARG A 563 -28.01 -10.61 9.85
CA ARG A 563 -26.98 -9.77 9.23
C ARG A 563 -27.19 -8.29 9.52
N ALA A 564 -28.44 -7.81 9.44
CA ALA A 564 -28.76 -6.42 9.73
C ALA A 564 -28.54 -6.07 11.21
N SER A 565 -28.86 -6.97 12.15
CA SER A 565 -28.65 -6.72 13.58
C SER A 565 -27.18 -6.76 14.00
N LEU A 566 -26.34 -7.56 13.34
CA LEU A 566 -24.91 -7.71 13.67
C LEU A 566 -24.00 -6.69 13.00
N LYS A 567 -24.48 -6.01 11.94
CA LYS A 567 -23.69 -5.02 11.20
C LYS A 567 -23.13 -3.89 12.10
N PRO A 568 -23.89 -3.30 13.06
CA PRO A 568 -23.34 -2.33 14.00
C PRO A 568 -22.19 -2.88 14.85
N ALA A 569 -22.31 -4.11 15.36
CA ALA A 569 -21.26 -4.74 16.16
C ALA A 569 -19.96 -4.91 15.38
N ARG A 570 -20.03 -5.29 14.09
CA ARG A 570 -18.85 -5.36 13.23
C ARG A 570 -18.16 -4.00 13.11
N VAL A 571 -18.92 -2.93 12.95
CA VAL A 571 -18.37 -1.57 12.94
C VAL A 571 -17.68 -1.28 14.28
N GLY A 572 -18.34 -1.56 15.41
CA GLY A 572 -17.75 -1.37 16.74
C GLY A 572 -16.44 -2.12 16.94
N ILE A 573 -16.39 -3.40 16.56
CA ILE A 573 -15.17 -4.22 16.69
C ILE A 573 -14.05 -3.70 15.78
N ASN A 574 -14.35 -3.28 14.55
CA ASN A 574 -13.36 -2.64 13.68
C ASN A 574 -12.82 -1.34 14.32
N LYS A 575 -13.67 -0.58 15.01
CA LYS A 575 -13.25 0.65 15.71
C LYS A 575 -12.39 0.38 16.92
N LEU A 576 -12.69 -0.65 17.70
CA LEU A 576 -11.80 -1.11 18.76
C LEU A 576 -10.44 -1.52 18.19
N GLN A 577 -10.42 -2.24 17.06
CA GLN A 577 -9.18 -2.57 16.35
C GLN A 577 -8.41 -1.33 15.83
N ASP A 578 -9.10 -0.24 15.48
CA ASP A 578 -8.47 1.02 15.08
C ASP A 578 -7.84 1.71 16.30
N ALA A 579 -8.58 1.84 17.41
CA ALA A 579 -8.09 2.40 18.66
C ALA A 579 -6.81 1.68 19.15
N PHE A 580 -6.85 0.34 19.19
CA PHE A 580 -5.71 -0.43 19.66
C PHE A 580 -4.50 -0.38 18.74
N ARG A 581 -4.71 -0.23 17.42
CA ARG A 581 -3.59 -0.04 16.47
C ARG A 581 -2.90 1.30 16.69
N ILE A 582 -3.66 2.35 17.03
CA ILE A 582 -3.10 3.65 17.38
C ILE A 582 -2.25 3.51 18.65
N VAL A 583 -2.77 2.88 19.70
CA VAL A 583 -2.02 2.63 20.95
C VAL A 583 -0.76 1.80 20.69
N ASP A 584 -0.87 0.70 19.93
CA ASP A 584 0.27 -0.14 19.56
C ASP A 584 1.35 0.64 18.80
N SER A 585 0.95 1.62 17.99
CA SER A 585 1.90 2.48 17.27
C SER A 585 2.76 3.35 18.18
N TRP A 586 2.34 3.62 19.43
CA TRP A 586 3.12 4.41 20.37
C TRP A 586 4.41 3.69 20.81
N SER A 587 4.39 2.36 20.84
CA SER A 587 5.58 1.54 21.09
C SER A 587 6.68 1.75 20.04
N SER A 588 6.31 2.19 18.84
CA SER A 588 7.20 2.43 17.71
C SER A 588 7.73 3.86 17.59
N LEU A 589 7.36 4.75 18.53
CA LEU A 589 7.83 6.13 18.53
C LEU A 589 9.37 6.19 18.64
N PRO A 590 10.04 7.06 17.86
CA PRO A 590 11.49 7.15 17.87
C PRO A 590 11.99 7.58 19.25
N LYS A 591 13.01 6.88 19.76
CA LYS A 591 13.66 7.26 21.01
C LYS A 591 14.35 8.61 20.84
N ILE A 592 13.94 9.58 21.64
CA ILE A 592 14.57 10.90 21.73
C ILE A 592 15.84 10.71 22.56
N ASN A 593 17.01 10.98 21.95
CA ASN A 593 18.33 10.84 22.57
C ASN A 593 18.77 12.12 23.29
#